data_AF-A0A819BRW5-F1
#
_entry.id   AF-A0A819BRW5-F1
#
_cell.length_a   1.000
_cell.length_b   1.000
_cell.length_c   1.000
_cell.angle_alpha   90.00
_cell.angle_beta   90.00
_cell.angle_gamma   90.00
#
_symmetry.space_group_name_H-M   'P 1'
#
loop_
_entity.id
_entity.type
_entity.pdbx_description
1 polymer ?
#
loop_
_entity_poly.entity_id
_entity_poly.type
_entity_poly.pdbx_seq_one_letter_code
_entity_poly.pdbx_strand_id
1 'polypeptide(L)'
;MSDYNNNNSNTRERTNTVKEVDREAAKSSKYTPKVTIEKPNRNVPADFKKKRQNMNKNDHSVKIPIHYSTIMAAITCIILTASFCYYCIIHEHVSSMAKGVFLILSAIFWCFFMKVFVPPFPQDQSYHNFADRRSLRAIIPSISFMKISNVFDVLSNLPFLFVGLYGLCLFLSPKNIVFLTSFEKLGWIILFISSVFVFIGSSYYHLKPSNTTLVWDRLPMTVGFSSILGLLIDERINPSLGKFLYPFLLAAGFASCAYWYYRDDLRPYILIQFFPMIYIPILILISPSVYSQTIYYVFACGLYTLAKLCEIADKQIFRLTSKTISGHTLKHIFSALAIAVMVYMLQTRVVL
;
A
#
# COMPACT_ATOMS: atom_id res chain seq x y z
N MET A 1 -32.85 -33.65 66.70
CA MET A 1 -33.96 -34.62 66.90
C MET A 1 -34.69 -34.68 65.58
N SER A 2 -34.29 -35.61 64.69
CA SER A 2 -34.77 -37.01 64.59
C SER A 2 -36.18 -37.00 63.97
N ASP A 3 -36.59 -37.74 62.95
CA ASP A 3 -36.26 -39.06 62.38
C ASP A 3 -36.80 -39.11 60.92
N TYR A 4 -36.09 -39.65 59.92
CA TYR A 4 -36.07 -41.04 59.41
C TYR A 4 -37.34 -41.55 58.66
N ASN A 5 -37.15 -41.83 57.34
CA ASN A 5 -37.83 -42.79 56.42
C ASN A 5 -39.35 -42.58 56.10
N ASN A 6 -39.89 -42.84 54.89
CA ASN A 6 -39.51 -43.75 53.82
C ASN A 6 -40.25 -43.47 52.47
N ASN A 7 -39.73 -44.06 51.38
CA ASN A 7 -40.41 -44.57 50.17
C ASN A 7 -40.62 -43.72 48.89
N ASN A 8 -39.74 -44.00 47.92
CA ASN A 8 -40.03 -44.58 46.59
C ASN A 8 -41.27 -44.10 45.81
N SER A 9 -41.08 -43.18 44.86
CA SER A 9 -42.01 -43.01 43.72
C SER A 9 -41.49 -42.24 42.49
N ASN A 10 -40.17 -42.02 42.28
CA ASN A 10 -39.69 -41.16 41.18
C ASN A 10 -38.92 -41.87 40.04
N THR A 11 -39.01 -43.19 39.92
CA THR A 11 -38.33 -43.97 38.86
C THR A 11 -39.25 -44.50 37.75
N ARG A 12 -40.54 -44.13 37.73
CA ARG A 12 -41.50 -44.56 36.68
C ARG A 12 -41.88 -43.49 35.64
N GLU A 13 -41.56 -42.21 35.84
CA GLU A 13 -41.88 -41.16 34.84
C GLU A 13 -40.76 -40.90 33.81
N ARG A 14 -39.53 -41.34 34.07
CA ARG A 14 -38.38 -41.15 33.15
C ARG A 14 -38.26 -42.19 32.03
N THR A 15 -39.07 -43.26 32.04
CA THR A 15 -39.02 -44.33 31.03
C THR A 15 -40.11 -44.23 29.97
N ASN A 16 -41.12 -43.37 30.15
CA ASN A 16 -42.20 -43.19 29.18
C ASN A 16 -41.94 -42.07 28.16
N THR A 17 -41.19 -41.02 28.52
CA THR A 17 -40.80 -39.94 27.59
C THR A 17 -39.74 -40.36 26.58
N VAL A 18 -38.93 -41.38 26.88
CA VAL A 18 -37.92 -41.92 25.95
C VAL A 18 -38.55 -42.80 24.86
N LYS A 19 -39.72 -43.42 25.11
CA LYS A 19 -40.40 -44.29 24.12
C LYS A 19 -41.32 -43.56 23.14
N GLU A 20 -41.71 -42.32 23.42
CA GLU A 20 -42.53 -41.52 22.49
C GLU A 20 -41.69 -40.75 21.46
N VAL A 21 -40.49 -40.28 21.82
CA VAL A 21 -39.59 -39.59 20.88
C VAL A 21 -39.04 -40.54 19.81
N ASP A 22 -38.78 -41.80 20.16
CA ASP A 22 -38.35 -42.83 19.20
C ASP A 22 -39.48 -43.30 18.25
N ARG A 23 -40.75 -43.05 18.57
CA ARG A 23 -41.89 -43.41 17.71
C ARG A 23 -42.25 -42.34 16.67
N GLU A 24 -41.94 -41.07 16.93
CA GLU A 24 -42.03 -40.01 15.90
C GLU A 24 -40.86 -40.06 14.92
N ALA A 25 -39.67 -40.47 15.38
CA ALA A 25 -38.50 -40.70 14.51
C ALA A 25 -38.70 -41.84 13.48
N ALA A 26 -39.60 -42.80 13.75
CA ALA A 26 -39.88 -43.94 12.87
C ALA A 26 -41.00 -43.70 11.83
N LYS A 27 -41.75 -42.59 11.88
CA LYS A 27 -42.84 -42.28 10.93
C LYS A 27 -42.49 -41.20 9.90
N SER A 28 -41.35 -40.53 10.02
CA SER A 28 -40.86 -39.53 9.07
C SER A 28 -39.98 -40.12 7.94
N SER A 29 -39.58 -41.41 8.01
CA SER A 29 -38.66 -42.02 7.03
C SER A 29 -39.31 -42.55 5.73
N LYS A 30 -40.48 -42.03 5.33
CA LYS A 30 -41.17 -42.44 4.08
C LYS A 30 -41.50 -41.25 3.18
N TYR A 31 -40.48 -40.51 2.75
CA TYR A 31 -40.53 -39.77 1.47
C TYR A 31 -39.10 -39.47 1.02
N THR A 32 -38.42 -40.47 0.46
CA THR A 32 -37.22 -40.28 -0.34
C THR A 32 -37.64 -40.08 -1.80
N PRO A 33 -37.43 -38.89 -2.41
CA PRO A 33 -37.52 -38.81 -3.86
C PRO A 33 -36.40 -39.68 -4.44
N LYS A 34 -36.76 -40.64 -5.30
CA LYS A 34 -35.80 -41.41 -6.10
C LYS A 34 -35.05 -40.43 -7.00
N VAL A 35 -33.88 -39.96 -6.57
CA VAL A 35 -32.89 -39.38 -7.47
C VAL A 35 -32.14 -40.55 -8.09
N THR A 36 -32.48 -40.86 -9.34
CA THR A 36 -31.71 -41.78 -10.17
C THR A 36 -30.29 -41.22 -10.31
N ILE A 37 -29.31 -41.90 -9.71
CA ILE A 37 -27.89 -41.60 -9.92
C ILE A 37 -27.56 -42.08 -11.33
N GLU A 38 -27.58 -41.18 -12.30
CA GLU A 38 -26.89 -41.41 -13.57
C GLU A 38 -25.40 -41.58 -13.28
N LYS A 39 -24.82 -42.71 -13.73
CA LYS A 39 -23.37 -42.90 -13.76
C LYS A 39 -22.74 -41.73 -14.51
N PRO A 40 -21.60 -41.16 -14.04
CA PRO A 40 -20.99 -40.03 -14.71
C PRO A 40 -20.58 -40.45 -16.12
N ASN A 41 -21.23 -39.87 -17.11
CA ASN A 41 -20.88 -40.01 -18.52
C ASN A 41 -19.44 -39.52 -18.69
N ARG A 42 -18.50 -40.43 -18.99
CA ARG A 42 -17.09 -40.12 -19.29
C ARG A 42 -17.00 -39.49 -20.68
N ASN A 43 -17.57 -38.32 -20.86
CA ASN A 43 -17.35 -37.47 -22.02
C ASN A 43 -17.28 -36.02 -21.54
N VAL A 44 -16.13 -35.65 -21.00
CA VAL A 44 -15.76 -34.24 -20.82
C VAL A 44 -15.71 -33.63 -22.22
N PRO A 45 -16.48 -32.56 -22.52
CA PRO A 45 -16.40 -31.89 -23.81
C PRO A 45 -14.94 -31.52 -24.09
N ALA A 46 -14.47 -31.75 -25.31
CA ALA A 46 -13.10 -31.46 -25.73
C ALA A 46 -12.68 -30.01 -25.37
N ASP A 47 -13.65 -29.11 -25.28
CA ASP A 47 -13.50 -27.71 -24.86
C ASP A 47 -13.01 -27.53 -23.41
N PHE A 48 -13.44 -28.38 -22.46
CA PHE A 48 -13.01 -28.29 -21.07
C PHE A 48 -11.59 -28.81 -20.86
N LYS A 49 -11.17 -29.82 -21.64
CA LYS A 49 -9.77 -30.27 -21.68
C LYS A 49 -8.87 -29.20 -22.31
N LYS A 50 -9.34 -28.51 -23.37
CA LYS A 50 -8.64 -27.37 -23.99
C LYS A 50 -8.48 -26.19 -23.02
N LYS A 51 -9.52 -25.88 -22.23
CA LYS A 51 -9.47 -24.81 -21.22
C LYS A 51 -8.52 -25.12 -20.06
N ARG A 52 -8.43 -26.40 -19.63
CA ARG A 52 -7.51 -26.85 -18.57
C ARG A 52 -6.06 -26.99 -19.07
N GLN A 53 -5.86 -27.41 -20.32
CA GLN A 53 -4.53 -27.40 -20.97
C GLN A 53 -4.04 -25.97 -21.25
N ASN A 54 -4.94 -25.02 -21.53
CA ASN A 54 -4.58 -23.61 -21.66
C ASN A 54 -4.26 -22.95 -20.30
N MET A 55 -4.89 -23.38 -19.20
CA MET A 55 -4.53 -22.88 -17.85
C MET A 55 -3.14 -23.36 -17.38
N ASN A 56 -2.73 -24.58 -17.73
CA ASN A 56 -1.39 -25.09 -17.43
C ASN A 56 -0.29 -24.58 -18.39
N LYS A 57 -0.65 -23.85 -19.45
CA LYS A 57 0.32 -23.19 -20.36
C LYS A 57 0.60 -21.73 -19.99
N ASN A 58 -0.09 -21.17 -19.00
CA ASN A 58 0.13 -19.80 -18.54
C ASN A 58 1.13 -19.69 -17.38
N ASP A 59 2.03 -20.67 -17.24
CA ASP A 59 3.33 -20.44 -16.58
C ASP A 59 4.27 -19.73 -17.59
N HIS A 60 3.80 -18.58 -18.03
CA HIS A 60 4.61 -17.61 -18.71
C HIS A 60 4.68 -16.46 -17.73
N SER A 61 5.82 -16.38 -17.03
CA SER A 61 6.42 -15.07 -16.82
C SER A 61 6.31 -14.35 -18.15
N VAL A 62 5.35 -13.43 -18.27
CA VAL A 62 5.19 -12.60 -19.46
C VAL A 62 6.46 -11.78 -19.48
N LYS A 63 7.48 -12.30 -20.15
CA LYS A 63 8.68 -11.55 -20.51
C LYS A 63 8.15 -10.53 -21.50
N ILE A 64 7.77 -9.36 -20.99
CA ILE A 64 7.57 -8.18 -21.80
C ILE A 64 8.86 -8.05 -22.60
N PRO A 65 8.85 -8.22 -23.93
CA PRO A 65 10.06 -8.05 -24.71
C PRO A 65 10.46 -6.58 -24.57
N ILE A 66 11.46 -6.31 -23.75
CA ILE A 66 12.02 -4.97 -23.63
C ILE A 66 12.79 -4.77 -24.93
N HIS A 67 12.17 -4.06 -25.87
CA HIS A 67 12.82 -3.74 -27.13
C HIS A 67 14.08 -2.91 -26.86
N TYR A 68 15.12 -3.13 -27.68
CA TYR A 68 16.37 -2.38 -27.60
C TYR A 68 16.12 -0.85 -27.60
N SER A 69 15.15 -0.38 -28.38
CA SER A 69 14.71 1.02 -28.40
C SER A 69 14.22 1.53 -27.03
N THR A 70 13.48 0.72 -26.26
CA THR A 70 13.03 1.04 -24.90
C THR A 70 14.22 1.23 -23.97
N ILE A 71 15.21 0.32 -24.03
CA ILE A 71 16.42 0.40 -23.21
C ILE A 71 17.23 1.65 -23.57
N MET A 72 17.45 1.89 -24.87
CA MET A 72 18.22 3.03 -25.34
C MET A 72 17.57 4.37 -25.00
N ALA A 73 16.24 4.48 -25.11
CA ALA A 73 15.51 5.68 -24.72
C ALA A 73 15.60 5.95 -23.20
N ALA A 74 15.52 4.91 -22.37
CA ALA A 74 15.71 5.04 -20.92
C ALA A 74 17.14 5.47 -20.56
N ILE A 75 18.16 4.82 -21.14
CA ILE A 75 19.57 5.16 -20.93
C ILE A 75 19.84 6.61 -21.35
N THR A 76 19.33 7.03 -22.51
CA THR A 76 19.52 8.41 -23.01
C THR A 76 18.95 9.42 -22.02
N CYS A 77 17.74 9.18 -21.48
CA CYS A 77 17.17 10.06 -20.46
C CYS A 77 18.01 10.09 -19.18
N ILE A 78 18.50 8.94 -18.71
CA ILE A 78 19.34 8.88 -17.51
C ILE A 78 20.62 9.69 -17.72
N ILE A 79 21.25 9.57 -18.89
CA ILE A 79 22.46 10.34 -19.24
C ILE A 79 22.13 11.83 -19.27
N LEU A 80 21.04 12.25 -19.94
CA LEU A 80 20.65 13.67 -20.00
C LEU A 80 20.34 14.25 -18.62
N THR A 81 19.64 13.50 -17.77
CA THR A 81 19.40 13.86 -16.37
C THR A 81 20.72 14.02 -15.62
N ALA A 82 21.64 13.05 -15.73
CA ALA A 82 22.94 13.11 -15.07
C ALA A 82 23.79 14.28 -15.57
N SER A 83 23.81 14.55 -16.88
CA SER A 83 24.51 15.68 -17.48
C SER A 83 23.94 17.02 -17.00
N PHE A 84 22.61 17.16 -16.92
CA PHE A 84 21.99 18.38 -16.37
C PHE A 84 22.31 18.56 -14.88
N CYS A 85 22.32 17.47 -14.10
CA CYS A 85 22.70 17.52 -12.69
C CYS A 85 24.16 17.96 -12.54
N TYR A 86 25.07 17.36 -13.30
CA TYR A 86 26.49 17.73 -13.32
C TYR A 86 26.69 19.20 -13.69
N TYR A 87 25.96 19.68 -14.70
CA TYR A 87 25.97 21.08 -15.10
C TYR A 87 25.50 22.00 -13.96
N CYS A 88 24.40 21.67 -13.27
CA CYS A 88 23.93 22.43 -12.11
C CYS A 88 24.92 22.45 -10.94
N ILE A 89 25.67 21.36 -10.74
CA ILE A 89 26.66 21.24 -9.66
C ILE A 89 27.88 22.14 -9.95
N ILE A 90 28.34 22.19 -11.20
CA ILE A 90 29.49 23.02 -11.58
C ILE A 90 29.11 24.50 -11.67
N HIS A 91 27.91 24.79 -12.16
CA HIS A 91 27.46 26.16 -12.41
C HIS A 91 26.46 26.59 -11.34
N GLU A 92 26.97 27.25 -10.30
CA GLU A 92 26.14 27.77 -9.19
C GLU A 92 25.05 28.75 -9.63
N HIS A 93 25.18 29.35 -10.83
CA HIS A 93 24.25 30.34 -11.38
C HIS A 93 23.10 29.77 -12.20
N VAL A 94 22.89 28.45 -12.25
CA VAL A 94 21.71 27.90 -12.93
C VAL A 94 20.44 28.39 -12.23
N SER A 95 19.61 29.11 -12.98
CA SER A 95 18.40 29.74 -12.44
C SER A 95 17.39 28.72 -11.93
N SER A 96 16.61 29.11 -10.93
CA SER A 96 15.46 28.34 -10.44
C SER A 96 14.48 28.00 -11.56
N MET A 97 14.29 28.91 -12.52
CA MET A 97 13.45 28.69 -13.69
C MET A 97 13.96 27.52 -14.54
N ALA A 98 15.26 27.43 -14.81
CA ALA A 98 15.83 26.33 -15.58
C ALA A 98 15.64 24.98 -14.87
N LYS A 99 15.83 24.94 -13.54
CA LYS A 99 15.60 23.73 -12.73
C LYS A 99 14.12 23.30 -12.72
N GLY A 100 13.20 24.26 -12.65
CA GLY A 100 11.76 24.02 -12.76
C GLY A 100 11.35 23.48 -14.13
N VAL A 101 11.87 24.07 -15.21
CA VAL A 101 11.64 23.59 -16.58
C VAL A 101 12.18 22.17 -16.76
N PHE A 102 13.39 21.89 -16.26
CA PHE A 102 13.96 20.55 -16.29
C PHE A 102 13.05 19.52 -15.60
N LEU A 103 12.52 19.83 -14.42
CA LEU A 103 11.61 18.95 -13.68
C LEU A 103 10.35 18.64 -14.49
N ILE A 104 9.72 19.68 -15.05
CA ILE A 104 8.48 19.55 -15.84
C ILE A 104 8.72 18.73 -17.12
N LEU A 105 9.77 19.06 -17.87
CA LEU A 105 10.12 18.35 -19.11
C LEU A 105 10.45 16.89 -18.82
N SER A 106 11.12 16.61 -17.71
CA SER A 106 11.41 15.24 -17.31
C SER A 106 10.15 14.47 -16.92
N ALA A 107 9.21 15.09 -16.20
CA ALA A 107 7.92 14.46 -15.89
C ALA A 107 7.12 14.15 -17.17
N ILE A 108 7.07 15.09 -18.11
CA ILE A 108 6.43 14.91 -19.43
C ILE A 108 7.10 13.77 -20.19
N PHE A 109 8.43 13.75 -20.22
CA PHE A 109 9.20 12.69 -20.86
C PHE A 109 8.85 11.32 -20.27
N TRP A 110 8.87 11.16 -18.94
CA TRP A 110 8.58 9.86 -18.31
C TRP A 110 7.14 9.42 -18.53
N CYS A 111 6.17 10.34 -18.54
CA CYS A 111 4.79 10.05 -18.94
C CYS A 111 4.71 9.56 -20.39
N PHE A 112 5.36 10.24 -21.33
CA PHE A 112 5.40 9.83 -22.74
C PHE A 112 6.12 8.49 -22.91
N PHE A 113 7.26 8.32 -22.25
CA PHE A 113 8.05 7.10 -22.27
C PHE A 113 7.22 5.89 -21.80
N MET A 114 6.53 6.01 -20.66
CA MET A 114 5.65 4.95 -20.16
C MET A 114 4.51 4.65 -21.13
N LYS A 115 3.96 5.67 -21.81
CA LYS A 115 2.87 5.47 -22.77
C LYS A 115 3.33 4.72 -24.03
N VAL A 116 4.51 5.03 -24.54
CA VAL A 116 5.02 4.53 -25.84
C VAL A 116 5.80 3.24 -25.71
N PHE A 117 6.68 3.13 -24.72
CA PHE A 117 7.68 2.06 -24.66
C PHE A 117 7.39 0.97 -23.61
N VAL A 118 6.47 1.24 -22.68
CA VAL A 118 6.09 0.29 -21.63
C VAL A 118 4.66 -0.16 -21.90
N PRO A 119 4.41 -1.45 -22.19
CA PRO A 119 3.04 -1.91 -22.39
C PRO A 119 2.23 -1.71 -21.10
N PRO A 120 0.91 -1.43 -21.22
CA PRO A 120 0.04 -1.43 -20.04
C PRO A 120 0.19 -2.75 -19.29
N PHE A 121 0.35 -2.68 -17.97
CA PHE A 121 0.37 -3.88 -17.15
C PHE A 121 -0.68 -3.80 -16.03
N PRO A 122 -1.51 -4.85 -15.92
CA PRO A 122 -2.62 -4.90 -14.97
C PRO A 122 -2.15 -5.13 -13.54
N GLN A 123 -3.07 -4.97 -12.61
CA GLN A 123 -2.85 -5.40 -11.24
C GLN A 123 -2.79 -6.93 -11.18
N ASP A 124 -1.60 -7.47 -10.95
CA ASP A 124 -1.44 -8.89 -10.64
C ASP A 124 -2.27 -9.23 -9.39
N GLN A 125 -3.17 -10.20 -9.54
CA GLN A 125 -4.03 -10.70 -8.46
C GLN A 125 -3.22 -11.40 -7.37
N SER A 126 -2.01 -11.87 -7.70
CA SER A 126 -1.07 -12.42 -6.72
C SER A 126 -0.60 -11.37 -5.70
N TYR A 127 -0.76 -10.08 -6.00
CA TYR A 127 -0.45 -8.97 -5.08
C TYR A 127 -1.28 -9.00 -3.79
N HIS A 128 -2.46 -9.61 -3.82
CA HIS A 128 -3.30 -9.78 -2.63
C HIS A 128 -2.90 -11.00 -1.78
N ASN A 129 -1.94 -11.81 -2.25
CA ASN A 129 -1.54 -13.06 -1.62
C ASN A 129 -0.36 -12.86 -0.65
N PHE A 130 -0.64 -12.22 0.49
CA PHE A 130 0.35 -12.01 1.57
C PHE A 130 0.90 -13.33 2.14
N ALA A 131 2.14 -13.26 2.61
CA ALA A 131 2.84 -14.35 3.27
C ALA A 131 2.21 -14.70 4.63
N ASP A 132 1.91 -13.68 5.44
CA ASP A 132 1.28 -13.86 6.74
C ASP A 132 -0.24 -13.63 6.66
N ARG A 133 -1.00 -14.71 6.80
CA ARG A 133 -2.47 -14.69 6.79
C ARG A 133 -3.08 -14.99 8.14
N ARG A 134 -2.28 -14.97 9.21
CA ARG A 134 -2.75 -15.26 10.56
C ARG A 134 -3.86 -14.28 10.95
N SER A 135 -4.88 -14.81 11.61
CA SER A 135 -5.98 -14.00 12.13
C SER A 135 -5.73 -13.64 13.59
N LEU A 136 -6.38 -12.60 14.09
CA LEU A 136 -6.29 -12.23 15.51
C LEU A 136 -6.70 -13.40 16.42
N ARG A 137 -7.74 -14.16 16.06
CA ARG A 137 -8.16 -15.37 16.78
C ARG A 137 -7.03 -16.41 16.88
N ALA A 138 -6.18 -16.54 15.86
CA ALA A 138 -5.06 -17.47 15.88
C ALA A 138 -3.94 -17.04 16.84
N ILE A 139 -3.83 -15.73 17.12
CA ILE A 139 -2.80 -15.16 18.01
C ILE A 139 -3.31 -15.05 19.44
N ILE A 140 -4.55 -14.58 19.63
CA ILE A 140 -5.18 -14.38 20.94
C ILE A 140 -6.53 -15.12 20.94
N PRO A 141 -6.55 -16.43 21.28
CA PRO A 141 -7.77 -17.24 21.23
C PRO A 141 -8.90 -16.70 22.11
N SER A 142 -8.56 -16.00 23.20
CA SER A 142 -9.51 -15.38 24.13
C SER A 142 -10.34 -14.26 23.49
N ILE A 143 -9.90 -13.66 22.37
CA ILE A 143 -10.62 -12.61 21.63
C ILE A 143 -11.31 -13.25 20.41
N SER A 144 -12.29 -14.10 20.67
CA SER A 144 -12.95 -14.91 19.63
C SER A 144 -13.98 -14.12 18.79
N PHE A 145 -14.47 -12.97 19.30
CA PHE A 145 -15.53 -12.19 18.66
C PHE A 145 -15.06 -11.28 17.52
N MET A 146 -13.77 -10.94 17.44
CA MET A 146 -13.21 -10.10 16.36
C MET A 146 -12.56 -10.96 15.27
N LYS A 147 -13.15 -10.94 14.07
CA LYS A 147 -12.61 -11.63 12.88
C LYS A 147 -11.69 -10.69 12.09
N ILE A 148 -10.46 -10.51 12.57
CA ILE A 148 -9.40 -9.77 11.85
C ILE A 148 -8.48 -10.77 11.15
N SER A 149 -8.50 -10.80 9.82
CA SER A 149 -7.52 -11.50 8.97
C SER A 149 -6.28 -10.64 8.74
N ASN A 150 -5.15 -11.27 8.39
CA ASN A 150 -3.87 -10.60 8.11
C ASN A 150 -3.46 -9.64 9.24
N VAL A 151 -3.58 -10.10 10.49
CA VAL A 151 -3.57 -9.22 11.68
C VAL A 151 -2.29 -8.38 11.79
N PHE A 152 -1.13 -8.94 11.44
CA PHE A 152 0.13 -8.21 11.49
C PHE A 152 0.22 -7.13 10.42
N ASP A 153 -0.32 -7.37 9.21
CA ASP A 153 -0.37 -6.35 8.17
C ASP A 153 -1.36 -5.23 8.54
N VAL A 154 -2.48 -5.54 9.21
CA VAL A 154 -3.42 -4.52 9.73
C VAL A 154 -2.77 -3.70 10.85
N LEU A 155 -2.22 -4.35 11.88
CA LEU A 155 -1.67 -3.65 13.05
C LEU A 155 -0.40 -2.88 12.74
N SER A 156 0.43 -3.34 11.79
CA SER A 156 1.64 -2.62 11.38
C SER A 156 1.37 -1.30 10.66
N ASN A 157 0.11 -0.96 10.39
CA ASN A 157 -0.28 0.37 9.93
C ASN A 157 -0.45 1.39 11.07
N LEU A 158 -0.60 0.97 12.34
CA LEU A 158 -0.75 1.87 13.49
C LEU A 158 0.33 2.96 13.60
N PRO A 159 1.62 2.67 13.30
CA PRO A 159 2.64 3.71 13.27
C PRO A 159 2.30 4.90 12.35
N PHE A 160 1.65 4.69 11.20
CA PHE A 160 1.22 5.81 10.33
C PHE A 160 0.20 6.72 11.01
N LEU A 161 -0.72 6.15 11.81
CA LEU A 161 -1.68 6.91 12.59
C LEU A 161 -0.97 7.79 13.61
N PHE A 162 -0.10 7.18 14.44
CA PHE A 162 0.59 7.91 15.51
C PHE A 162 1.52 8.99 14.98
N VAL A 163 2.30 8.68 13.94
CA VAL A 163 3.21 9.63 13.30
C VAL A 163 2.42 10.76 12.62
N GLY A 164 1.33 10.43 11.92
CA GLY A 164 0.47 11.44 11.28
C GLY A 164 -0.18 12.37 12.29
N LEU A 165 -0.76 11.84 13.37
CA LEU A 165 -1.35 12.65 14.44
C LEU A 165 -0.30 13.50 15.15
N TYR A 166 0.87 12.93 15.46
CA TYR A 166 1.95 13.67 16.10
C TYR A 166 2.44 14.84 15.22
N GLY A 167 2.62 14.61 13.91
CA GLY A 167 2.93 15.66 12.95
C GLY A 167 1.87 16.77 12.90
N LEU A 168 0.59 16.42 12.98
CA LEU A 168 -0.51 17.41 13.03
C LEU A 168 -0.52 18.21 14.34
N CYS A 169 -0.20 17.59 15.47
CA CYS A 169 -0.11 18.26 16.76
C CYS A 169 0.97 19.35 16.80
N LEU A 170 2.00 19.28 15.94
CA LEU A 170 3.03 20.32 15.84
C LEU A 170 2.46 21.69 15.46
N PHE A 171 1.33 21.72 14.75
CA PHE A 171 0.68 22.97 14.34
C PHE A 171 -0.20 23.59 15.42
N LEU A 172 -0.49 22.85 16.52
CA LEU A 172 -1.25 23.34 17.66
C LEU A 172 -0.37 24.14 18.64
N SER A 173 0.94 23.85 18.66
CA SER A 173 1.94 24.54 19.48
C SER A 173 3.11 24.97 18.59
N PRO A 174 2.96 26.02 17.77
CA PRO A 174 3.94 26.39 16.73
C PRO A 174 5.25 26.99 17.28
N LYS A 175 5.49 26.90 18.60
CA LYS A 175 6.71 27.38 19.21
C LYS A 175 7.87 26.60 18.58
N ASN A 176 8.68 27.30 17.78
CA ASN A 176 9.92 26.85 17.14
C ASN A 176 9.84 26.30 15.71
N ILE A 177 8.68 26.25 15.05
CA ILE A 177 8.61 25.83 13.63
C ILE A 177 8.41 27.05 12.73
N VAL A 178 9.40 27.31 11.88
CA VAL A 178 9.38 28.43 10.92
C VAL A 178 8.97 27.93 9.55
N PHE A 179 7.96 28.58 8.96
CA PHE A 179 7.53 28.38 7.58
C PHE A 179 7.78 29.68 6.81
N LEU A 180 8.45 29.59 5.66
CA LEU A 180 8.68 30.76 4.80
C LEU A 180 7.43 31.11 4.00
N THR A 181 6.54 30.14 3.77
CA THR A 181 5.28 30.37 3.05
C THR A 181 4.09 29.68 3.74
N SER A 182 2.90 30.25 3.62
CA SER A 182 1.66 29.60 4.08
C SER A 182 1.38 28.29 3.32
N PHE A 183 1.90 28.19 2.10
CA PHE A 183 1.75 27.03 1.24
C PHE A 183 2.62 25.86 1.72
N GLU A 184 3.82 26.13 2.19
CA GLU A 184 4.68 25.15 2.84
C GLU A 184 3.99 24.50 4.05
N LYS A 185 3.37 25.32 4.92
CA LYS A 185 2.57 24.82 6.04
C LYS A 185 1.45 23.88 5.59
N LEU A 186 0.72 24.25 4.53
CA LEU A 186 -0.34 23.42 3.95
C LEU A 186 0.21 22.08 3.42
N GLY A 187 1.37 22.10 2.76
CA GLY A 187 2.03 20.90 2.27
C GLY A 187 2.27 19.89 3.39
N TRP A 188 2.87 20.33 4.50
CA TRP A 188 3.11 19.47 5.66
C TRP A 188 1.83 18.93 6.31
N ILE A 189 0.80 19.75 6.44
CA ILE A 189 -0.52 19.31 6.95
C ILE A 189 -1.08 18.20 6.06
N ILE A 190 -1.03 18.37 4.74
CA ILE A 190 -1.53 17.37 3.79
C ILE A 190 -0.72 16.07 3.88
N LEU A 191 0.61 16.14 4.03
CA LEU A 191 1.44 14.96 4.25
C LEU A 191 0.99 14.18 5.48
N PHE A 192 0.81 14.83 6.62
CA PHE A 192 0.45 14.14 7.86
C PHE A 192 -1.00 13.64 7.87
N ILE A 193 -1.94 14.39 7.27
CA ILE A 193 -3.29 13.90 7.00
C ILE A 193 -3.21 12.64 6.13
N SER A 194 -2.42 12.67 5.06
CA SER A 194 -2.27 11.52 4.18
C SER A 194 -1.75 10.29 4.93
N SER A 195 -0.81 10.44 5.87
CA SER A 195 -0.33 9.36 6.74
C SER A 195 -1.46 8.74 7.58
N VAL A 196 -2.32 9.56 8.20
CA VAL A 196 -3.50 9.07 8.93
C VAL A 196 -4.45 8.30 8.00
N PHE A 197 -4.67 8.79 6.79
CA PHE A 197 -5.49 8.09 5.81
C PHE A 197 -4.83 6.82 5.24
N VAL A 198 -3.50 6.75 5.16
CA VAL A 198 -2.78 5.49 4.85
C VAL A 198 -3.12 4.44 5.91
N PHE A 199 -3.09 4.81 7.20
CA PHE A 199 -3.52 3.87 8.24
C PHE A 199 -4.93 3.33 8.00
N ILE A 200 -5.91 4.21 7.73
CA ILE A 200 -7.30 3.82 7.52
C ILE A 200 -7.44 2.93 6.27
N GLY A 201 -6.92 3.41 5.14
CA GLY A 201 -7.05 2.77 3.84
C GLY A 201 -6.30 1.45 3.74
N SER A 202 -5.05 1.42 4.20
CA SER A 202 -4.22 0.22 4.22
C SER A 202 -4.79 -0.83 5.18
N SER A 203 -5.22 -0.44 6.39
CA SER A 203 -5.88 -1.37 7.30
C SER A 203 -7.14 -1.98 6.68
N TYR A 204 -7.97 -1.17 6.01
CA TYR A 204 -9.16 -1.66 5.31
C TYR A 204 -8.82 -2.64 4.17
N TYR A 205 -7.80 -2.31 3.37
CA TYR A 205 -7.29 -3.19 2.33
C TYR A 205 -6.82 -4.53 2.90
N HIS A 206 -6.01 -4.52 3.95
CA HIS A 206 -5.48 -5.74 4.56
C HIS A 206 -6.54 -6.59 5.25
N LEU A 207 -7.59 -5.97 5.79
CA LEU A 207 -8.75 -6.71 6.32
C LEU A 207 -9.50 -7.48 5.23
N LYS A 208 -9.66 -6.88 4.04
CA LYS A 208 -10.38 -7.48 2.90
C LYS A 208 -9.63 -7.24 1.59
N PRO A 209 -8.58 -8.01 1.29
CA PRO A 209 -7.71 -7.74 0.15
C PRO A 209 -8.42 -7.91 -1.20
N SER A 210 -8.45 -6.85 -2.00
CA SER A 210 -8.99 -6.84 -3.36
C SER A 210 -8.58 -5.54 -4.08
N ASN A 211 -8.73 -5.47 -5.41
CA ASN A 211 -8.51 -4.22 -6.15
C ASN A 211 -9.40 -3.07 -5.65
N THR A 212 -10.64 -3.35 -5.27
CA THR A 212 -11.60 -2.33 -4.82
C THR A 212 -11.18 -1.72 -3.48
N THR A 213 -10.63 -2.52 -2.58
CA THR A 213 -10.13 -2.04 -1.29
C THR A 213 -8.73 -1.44 -1.39
N LEU A 214 -7.90 -1.91 -2.34
CA LEU A 214 -6.54 -1.40 -2.60
C LEU A 214 -6.53 0.06 -3.10
N VAL A 215 -7.61 0.55 -3.73
CA VAL A 215 -7.75 1.98 -4.07
C VAL A 215 -7.57 2.86 -2.82
N TRP A 216 -8.14 2.44 -1.69
CA TRP A 216 -8.11 3.22 -0.45
C TRP A 216 -6.73 3.22 0.21
N ASP A 217 -5.90 2.20 -0.02
CA ASP A 217 -4.49 2.18 0.40
C ASP A 217 -3.65 3.13 -0.49
N ARG A 218 -3.83 3.03 -1.81
CA ARG A 218 -3.03 3.80 -2.78
C ARG A 218 -3.31 5.29 -2.80
N LEU A 219 -4.58 5.67 -2.68
CA LEU A 219 -5.01 7.06 -2.76
C LEU A 219 -4.25 7.97 -1.77
N PRO A 220 -4.25 7.71 -0.45
CA PRO A 220 -3.50 8.53 0.49
C PRO A 220 -1.99 8.46 0.28
N MET A 221 -1.44 7.33 -0.18
CA MET A 221 -0.02 7.27 -0.57
C MET A 221 0.31 8.26 -1.69
N THR A 222 -0.51 8.32 -2.76
CA THR A 222 -0.28 9.26 -3.88
C THR A 222 -0.34 10.72 -3.43
N VAL A 223 -1.21 11.04 -2.46
CA VAL A 223 -1.31 12.36 -1.85
C VAL A 223 -0.02 12.68 -1.08
N GLY A 224 0.50 11.74 -0.28
CA GLY A 224 1.76 11.92 0.46
C GLY A 224 2.97 12.15 -0.45
N PHE A 225 3.11 11.36 -1.52
CA PHE A 225 4.18 11.54 -2.51
C PHE A 225 4.10 12.89 -3.24
N SER A 226 2.90 13.27 -3.68
CA SER A 226 2.64 14.54 -4.33
C SER A 226 2.90 15.73 -3.39
N SER A 227 2.56 15.57 -2.11
CA SER A 227 2.78 16.55 -1.07
C SER A 227 4.27 16.82 -0.85
N ILE A 228 5.08 15.78 -0.66
CA ILE A 228 6.53 15.90 -0.47
C ILE A 228 7.22 16.54 -1.68
N LEU A 229 6.86 16.10 -2.90
CA LEU A 229 7.44 16.69 -4.11
C LEU A 229 7.09 18.17 -4.23
N GLY A 230 5.83 18.52 -3.96
CA GLY A 230 5.36 19.91 -3.92
C GLY A 230 6.11 20.79 -2.92
N LEU A 231 6.32 20.28 -1.70
CA LEU A 231 7.11 20.94 -0.67
C LEU A 231 8.55 21.22 -1.15
N LEU A 232 9.19 20.26 -1.79
CA LEU A 232 10.55 20.45 -2.29
C LEU A 232 10.64 21.44 -3.45
N ILE A 233 9.64 21.49 -4.32
CA ILE A 233 9.59 22.50 -5.39
C ILE A 233 9.43 23.90 -4.79
N ASP A 234 8.55 24.06 -3.79
CA ASP A 234 8.37 25.32 -3.07
C ASP A 234 9.66 25.76 -2.36
N GLU A 235 10.29 24.84 -1.62
CA GLU A 235 11.49 25.08 -0.82
C GLU A 235 12.74 25.37 -1.67
N ARG A 236 12.96 24.60 -2.74
CA ARG A 236 14.28 24.53 -3.41
C ARG A 236 14.33 25.10 -4.82
N ILE A 237 13.19 25.16 -5.50
CA ILE A 237 13.14 25.67 -6.86
C ILE A 237 12.60 27.09 -6.80
N ASN A 238 11.31 27.22 -6.52
CA ASN A 238 10.63 28.50 -6.53
C ASN A 238 9.27 28.37 -5.83
N PRO A 239 8.96 29.22 -4.83
CA PRO A 239 7.69 29.15 -4.12
C PRO A 239 6.45 29.35 -5.01
N SER A 240 6.52 30.25 -5.99
CA SER A 240 5.42 30.48 -6.93
C SER A 240 5.17 29.27 -7.81
N LEU A 241 6.23 28.59 -8.27
CA LEU A 241 6.13 27.36 -9.03
C LEU A 241 5.59 26.20 -8.17
N GLY A 242 6.06 26.06 -6.92
CA GLY A 242 5.57 25.06 -5.97
C GLY A 242 4.07 25.20 -5.76
N LYS A 243 3.62 26.41 -5.40
CA LYS A 243 2.20 26.75 -5.26
C LYS A 243 1.38 26.46 -6.51
N PHE A 244 1.92 26.77 -7.70
CA PHE A 244 1.24 26.54 -8.97
C PHE A 244 1.11 25.04 -9.28
N LEU A 245 2.18 24.25 -9.16
CA LEU A 245 2.20 22.84 -9.54
C LEU A 245 1.47 21.93 -8.55
N TYR A 246 1.39 22.32 -7.28
CA TYR A 246 0.81 21.48 -6.24
C TYR A 246 -0.59 20.93 -6.49
N PRO A 247 -1.60 21.74 -6.84
CA PRO A 247 -2.93 21.19 -7.15
C PRO A 247 -2.88 20.19 -8.30
N PHE A 248 -2.01 20.39 -9.29
CA PHE A 248 -1.83 19.45 -10.41
C PHE A 248 -1.15 18.16 -9.97
N LEU A 249 -0.17 18.22 -9.07
CA LEU A 249 0.47 17.03 -8.50
C LEU A 249 -0.56 16.19 -7.72
N LEU A 250 -1.35 16.83 -6.84
CA LEU A 250 -2.42 16.16 -6.12
C LEU A 250 -3.45 15.55 -7.08
N ALA A 251 -3.94 16.34 -8.04
CA ALA A 251 -4.90 15.87 -9.03
C ALA A 251 -4.36 14.69 -9.86
N ALA A 252 -3.08 14.72 -10.24
CA ALA A 252 -2.42 13.62 -10.92
C ALA A 252 -2.35 12.36 -10.04
N GLY A 253 -2.12 12.50 -8.74
CA GLY A 253 -2.22 11.41 -7.77
C GLY A 253 -3.60 10.75 -7.75
N PHE A 254 -4.67 11.54 -7.55
CA PHE A 254 -6.05 11.05 -7.59
C PHE A 254 -6.39 10.39 -8.95
N ALA A 255 -6.07 11.07 -10.04
CA ALA A 255 -6.32 10.60 -11.39
C ALA A 255 -5.57 9.29 -11.69
N SER A 256 -4.35 9.13 -11.18
CA SER A 256 -3.57 7.90 -11.37
C SER A 256 -4.24 6.67 -10.73
N CYS A 257 -4.79 6.83 -9.52
CA CYS A 257 -5.52 5.77 -8.84
C CYS A 257 -6.85 5.45 -9.53
N ALA A 258 -7.60 6.48 -9.92
CA ALA A 258 -8.85 6.30 -10.66
C ALA A 258 -8.60 5.61 -12.01
N TYR A 259 -7.60 6.08 -12.76
CA TYR A 259 -7.21 5.50 -14.04
C TYR A 259 -6.83 4.04 -13.88
N TRP A 260 -5.98 3.70 -12.92
CA TRP A 260 -5.63 2.32 -12.61
C TRP A 260 -6.89 1.48 -12.32
N TYR A 261 -7.79 1.97 -11.48
CA TYR A 261 -9.00 1.22 -11.11
C TYR A 261 -9.93 0.92 -12.30
N TYR A 262 -10.12 1.88 -13.21
CA TYR A 262 -11.03 1.73 -14.35
C TYR A 262 -10.38 1.06 -15.57
N ARG A 263 -9.07 1.20 -15.75
CA ARG A 263 -8.34 0.73 -16.95
C ARG A 263 -7.46 -0.47 -16.69
N ASP A 264 -7.30 -0.87 -15.42
CA ASP A 264 -6.37 -1.91 -14.98
C ASP A 264 -4.96 -1.69 -15.56
N ASP A 265 -4.44 -0.48 -15.36
CA ASP A 265 -3.14 -0.05 -15.88
C ASP A 265 -2.39 0.76 -14.82
N LEU A 266 -1.30 0.18 -14.31
CA LEU A 266 -0.53 0.70 -13.19
C LEU A 266 0.46 1.82 -13.54
N ARG A 267 0.73 2.06 -14.83
CA ARG A 267 1.83 2.95 -15.25
C ARG A 267 1.73 4.36 -14.64
N PRO A 268 0.56 5.05 -14.65
CA PRO A 268 0.47 6.39 -14.05
C PRO A 268 0.68 6.37 -12.54
N TYR A 269 0.16 5.36 -11.84
CA TYR A 269 0.33 5.22 -10.39
C TYR A 269 1.80 5.03 -10.02
N ILE A 270 2.52 4.18 -10.77
CA ILE A 270 3.94 3.93 -10.58
C ILE A 270 4.76 5.19 -10.82
N LEU A 271 4.41 6.01 -11.82
CA LEU A 271 5.05 7.31 -12.01
C LEU A 271 4.85 8.21 -10.78
N ILE A 272 3.62 8.36 -10.27
CA ILE A 272 3.37 9.17 -9.07
C ILE A 272 4.14 8.65 -7.84
N GLN A 273 4.28 7.34 -7.71
CA GLN A 273 4.98 6.71 -6.59
C GLN A 273 6.50 6.88 -6.67
N PHE A 274 7.11 6.61 -7.83
CA PHE A 274 8.57 6.52 -7.94
C PHE A 274 9.22 7.80 -8.46
N PHE A 275 8.49 8.68 -9.14
CA PHE A 275 9.05 9.95 -9.61
C PHE A 275 9.57 10.79 -8.43
N PRO A 276 8.83 11.01 -7.33
CA PRO A 276 9.37 11.72 -6.17
C PRO A 276 10.59 11.01 -5.57
N MET A 277 10.57 9.67 -5.48
CA MET A 277 11.70 8.91 -4.92
C MET A 277 13.03 9.12 -5.66
N ILE A 278 12.96 9.40 -6.97
CA ILE A 278 14.13 9.71 -7.79
C ILE A 278 14.45 11.20 -7.76
N TYR A 279 13.43 12.06 -7.84
CA TYR A 279 13.64 13.50 -7.97
C TYR A 279 13.93 14.21 -6.65
N ILE A 280 13.52 13.66 -5.51
CA ILE A 280 13.92 14.18 -4.19
C ILE A 280 15.45 14.26 -4.05
N PRO A 281 16.22 13.16 -4.21
CA PRO A 281 17.68 13.23 -4.10
C PRO A 281 18.31 14.08 -5.20
N ILE A 282 17.76 14.10 -6.42
CA ILE A 282 18.24 14.98 -7.49
C ILE A 282 18.10 16.45 -7.09
N LEU A 283 16.92 16.86 -6.62
CA LEU A 283 16.65 18.25 -6.22
C LEU A 283 17.49 18.67 -5.02
N ILE A 284 17.77 17.76 -4.09
CA ILE A 284 18.71 18.01 -2.98
C ILE A 284 20.13 18.29 -3.51
N LEU A 285 20.54 17.57 -4.55
CA LEU A 285 21.89 17.67 -5.11
C LEU A 285 22.09 18.94 -5.94
N ILE A 286 21.07 19.35 -6.71
CA ILE A 286 21.18 20.46 -7.67
C ILE A 286 20.63 21.79 -7.15
N SER A 287 19.91 21.79 -6.03
CA SER A 287 19.30 22.99 -5.47
C SER A 287 19.62 23.14 -3.98
N PRO A 288 20.20 24.28 -3.58
CA PRO A 288 20.48 24.55 -2.18
C PRO A 288 19.19 24.60 -1.36
N SER A 289 19.30 24.22 -0.09
CA SER A 289 18.19 24.28 0.85
C SER A 289 18.13 25.66 1.50
N VAL A 290 16.91 26.13 1.80
CA VAL A 290 16.69 27.26 2.73
C VAL A 290 16.65 26.81 4.20
N TYR A 291 16.58 25.49 4.44
CA TYR A 291 16.50 24.90 5.77
C TYR A 291 17.67 23.95 6.05
N SER A 292 18.08 23.87 7.32
CA SER A 292 18.97 22.82 7.80
C SER A 292 18.30 21.44 7.75
N GLN A 293 19.05 20.37 8.08
CA GLN A 293 18.52 19.01 8.22
C GLN A 293 17.97 18.37 6.93
N THR A 294 18.40 18.83 5.75
CA THR A 294 18.03 18.26 4.44
C THR A 294 18.30 16.74 4.33
N ILE A 295 19.28 16.22 5.06
CA ILE A 295 19.66 14.80 5.05
C ILE A 295 18.49 13.87 5.38
N TYR A 296 17.48 14.32 6.14
CA TYR A 296 16.32 13.48 6.48
C TYR A 296 15.41 13.19 5.29
N TYR A 297 15.37 14.01 4.25
CA TYR A 297 14.72 13.63 2.98
C TYR A 297 15.40 12.42 2.35
N VAL A 298 16.73 12.34 2.43
CA VAL A 298 17.51 11.19 1.92
C VAL A 298 17.25 9.95 2.79
N PHE A 299 17.23 10.10 4.12
CA PHE A 299 16.86 8.99 5.01
C PHE A 299 15.43 8.50 4.77
N ALA A 300 14.47 9.39 4.55
CA ALA A 300 13.10 9.02 4.19
C ALA A 300 13.07 8.21 2.88
N CYS A 301 13.83 8.64 1.86
CA CYS A 301 13.95 7.89 0.61
C CYS A 301 14.59 6.51 0.81
N GLY A 302 15.64 6.41 1.63
CA GLY A 302 16.29 5.15 1.96
C GLY A 302 15.35 4.17 2.69
N LEU A 303 14.61 4.68 3.68
CA LEU A 303 13.62 3.90 4.44
C LEU A 303 12.48 3.39 3.55
N TYR A 304 11.96 4.25 2.67
CA TYR A 304 10.92 3.82 1.74
C TYR A 304 11.44 2.81 0.71
N THR A 305 12.68 2.97 0.25
CA THR A 305 13.34 1.97 -0.60
C THR A 305 13.45 0.62 0.11
N LEU A 306 13.87 0.63 1.37
CA LEU A 306 13.91 -0.58 2.20
C LEU A 306 12.52 -1.21 2.36
N ALA A 307 11.48 -0.39 2.56
CA ALA A 307 10.10 -0.88 2.61
C ALA A 307 9.69 -1.62 1.33
N LYS A 308 10.04 -1.08 0.16
CA LYS A 308 9.76 -1.72 -1.14
C LYS A 308 10.54 -3.03 -1.32
N LEU A 309 11.78 -3.11 -0.84
CA LEU A 309 12.55 -4.35 -0.85
C LEU A 309 11.89 -5.41 0.06
N CYS A 310 11.42 -5.01 1.25
CA CYS A 310 10.70 -5.90 2.15
C CYS A 310 9.37 -6.41 1.54
N GLU A 311 8.64 -5.56 0.81
CA GLU A 311 7.44 -5.96 0.08
C GLU A 311 7.72 -7.03 -1.00
N ILE A 312 8.78 -6.84 -1.79
CA ILE A 312 9.19 -7.80 -2.82
C ILE A 312 9.62 -9.13 -2.17
N ALA A 313 10.29 -9.06 -1.01
CA ALA A 313 10.80 -10.20 -0.27
C ALA A 313 9.81 -10.76 0.78
N ASP A 314 8.51 -10.45 0.68
CA ASP A 314 7.52 -10.73 1.73
C ASP A 314 7.58 -12.18 2.26
N LYS A 315 7.49 -13.15 1.34
CA LYS A 315 7.53 -14.59 1.67
C LYS A 315 8.90 -15.06 2.13
N GLN A 316 9.97 -14.51 1.57
CA GLN A 316 11.35 -14.85 1.91
C GLN A 316 11.65 -14.42 3.34
N ILE A 317 11.34 -13.17 3.70
CA ILE A 317 11.48 -12.63 5.05
C ILE A 317 10.66 -13.47 6.02
N PHE A 318 9.39 -13.74 5.71
CA PHE A 318 8.53 -14.53 6.60
C PHE A 318 9.10 -15.94 6.88
N ARG A 319 9.75 -16.57 5.90
CA ARG A 319 10.44 -17.86 6.10
C ARG A 319 11.69 -17.71 6.94
N LEU A 320 12.53 -16.70 6.65
CA LEU A 320 13.80 -16.45 7.35
C LEU A 320 13.58 -16.11 8.82
N THR A 321 12.49 -15.42 9.16
CA THR A 321 12.15 -15.08 10.53
C THR A 321 11.33 -16.17 11.22
N SER A 322 11.38 -17.42 10.74
CA SER A 322 10.60 -18.54 11.31
C SER A 322 9.11 -18.25 11.46
N LYS A 323 8.52 -17.55 10.48
CA LYS A 323 7.10 -17.14 10.44
C LYS A 323 6.66 -16.21 11.58
N THR A 324 7.60 -15.46 12.16
CA THR A 324 7.28 -14.45 13.18
C THR A 324 6.79 -13.13 12.57
N ILE A 325 7.52 -12.57 11.60
CA ILE A 325 7.22 -11.28 10.95
C ILE A 325 7.35 -11.38 9.43
N SER A 326 6.40 -10.81 8.68
CA SER A 326 6.45 -10.83 7.20
C SER A 326 7.19 -9.61 6.65
N GLY A 327 7.63 -9.70 5.39
CA GLY A 327 8.22 -8.53 4.73
C GLY A 327 7.19 -7.43 4.49
N HIS A 328 5.92 -7.78 4.29
CA HIS A 328 4.83 -6.81 4.16
C HIS A 328 4.55 -6.07 5.47
N THR A 329 4.66 -6.75 6.61
CA THR A 329 4.65 -6.10 7.93
C THR A 329 5.80 -5.10 8.05
N LEU A 330 7.03 -5.50 7.71
CA LEU A 330 8.21 -4.61 7.75
C LEU A 330 8.09 -3.42 6.77
N LYS A 331 7.46 -3.61 5.61
CA LYS A 331 7.17 -2.54 4.65
C LYS A 331 6.39 -1.40 5.32
N HIS A 332 5.34 -1.71 6.07
CA HIS A 332 4.55 -0.68 6.76
C HIS A 332 5.40 0.04 7.81
N ILE A 333 6.17 -0.69 8.62
CA ILE A 333 7.03 -0.11 9.65
C ILE A 333 8.07 0.85 9.05
N PHE A 334 8.81 0.43 8.02
CA PHE A 334 9.80 1.28 7.37
C PHE A 334 9.19 2.48 6.65
N SER A 335 8.02 2.30 6.03
CA SER A 335 7.31 3.41 5.38
C SER A 335 6.80 4.45 6.40
N ALA A 336 6.29 4.01 7.55
CA ALA A 336 5.88 4.91 8.63
C ALA A 336 7.09 5.61 9.27
N LEU A 337 8.22 4.90 9.43
CA LEU A 337 9.47 5.47 9.90
C LEU A 337 9.99 6.55 8.93
N ALA A 338 9.80 6.40 7.62
CA ALA A 338 10.12 7.43 6.63
C ALA A 338 9.33 8.72 6.87
N ILE A 339 8.07 8.64 7.33
CA ILE A 339 7.31 9.84 7.74
C ILE A 339 7.77 10.35 9.11
N ALA A 340 8.13 9.46 10.04
CA ALA A 340 8.60 9.85 11.36
C ALA A 340 9.89 10.68 11.31
N VAL A 341 10.84 10.32 10.44
CA VAL A 341 12.05 11.13 10.24
C VAL A 341 11.73 12.49 9.64
N MET A 342 10.68 12.61 8.83
CA MET A 342 10.21 13.88 8.30
C MET A 342 9.56 14.76 9.38
N VAL A 343 8.83 14.16 10.32
CA VAL A 343 8.34 14.87 11.51
C VAL A 343 9.50 15.41 12.33
N TYR A 344 10.51 14.57 12.62
CA TYR A 344 11.70 14.99 13.36
C TYR A 344 12.45 16.13 12.64
N MET A 345 12.62 16.03 11.33
CA MET A 345 13.22 17.09 10.52
C MET A 345 12.43 18.40 10.64
N LEU A 346 11.10 18.36 10.52
CA LEU A 346 10.26 19.55 10.65
C LEU A 346 10.40 20.24 12.02
N GLN A 347 10.56 19.46 13.09
CA GLN A 347 10.73 19.98 14.46
C GLN A 347 12.10 20.59 14.73
N THR A 348 13.15 20.09 14.05
CA THR A 348 14.54 20.40 14.40
C THR A 348 15.23 21.27 13.35
N ARG A 349 14.65 21.43 12.16
CA ARG A 349 15.20 22.31 11.12
C ARG A 349 15.12 23.77 11.54
N VAL A 350 16.11 24.54 11.10
CA VAL A 350 16.18 26.00 11.21
C VAL A 350 16.37 26.60 9.83
N VAL A 351 16.02 27.88 9.66
CA VAL A 351 16.33 28.63 8.44
C VAL A 351 17.84 28.87 8.38
N LEU A 352 18.46 28.67 7.20
CA LEU A 352 19.90 28.84 6.96
C LEU A 352 20.29 30.30 6.69
#